data_AF-A0A9X3X3A1-F1
#
_entry.id   AF-A0A9X3X3A1-F1
#
_cell.length_a   1.000
_cell.length_b   1.000
_cell.length_c   1.000
_cell.angle_alpha   90.00
_cell.angle_beta   90.00
_cell.angle_gamma   90.00
#
_symmetry.space_group_name_H-M   'P 1'
#
loop_
_entity.id
_entity.type
_entity.pdbx_description
1 polymer ?
#
loop_
_entity_poly.entity_id
_entity_poly.type
_entity_poly.pdbx_seq_one_letter_code
_entity_poly.pdbx_strand_id
1 'polypeptide(L)'
;MLAERLGTAEKTGKLDLRGLVLGQVPPAIRALRNLVELDLGSNALAEVPAWLGELTSLEVLRLERNALEDLPRKLGRLDKLRVLELSHNKLPEVPSFVADLPALASLDLAQNRIASVPRWLADRKALRALALGKNPLEAFPEPVLALSGLAELGLSGLGFEALPGDLGALSALRKLDLGDNRLSGLPASIGRLGALAALVLRGNRLTELPPMLPALRLRALDVSGNRIGTLPLAGHAWDEMEALELGDNPLVVLPEEVAAFGALARLDLRNTWLESLPDTLARLTGLRTLLLAGSPVGLRDGKPPDVIFTLEGLEELDLSLTGITVLPEALAWLSRLKFLWLQGNPLANIPAALRSMSHIEEIDLTDTPFGRTDEVEALTLALPRTRVVCVDWAATYRSMLEDIYILRDDTGLDDVEIAKWVIARERGGRLPAAGRLRPVDEEVLERLHALVFVQAPRRRVTTRGAVGVLIELVAKDQLGWHEVLEQLLDGAQASGGTKSRRSGDTGR
;
A
#
# COMPACT_ATOMS: atom_id res chain seq x y z
N MET A 1 16.08 32.73 5.39
CA MET A 1 15.74 31.35 5.76
C MET A 1 16.97 30.49 6.13
N LEU A 2 17.97 30.29 5.26
CA LEU A 2 19.14 29.45 5.61
C LEU A 2 19.94 30.02 6.80
N ALA A 3 20.23 31.33 6.82
CA ALA A 3 20.97 31.96 7.91
C ALA A 3 20.28 31.81 9.28
N GLU A 4 18.94 31.88 9.30
CA GLU A 4 18.12 31.69 10.51
C GLU A 4 18.16 30.25 11.02
N ARG A 5 18.09 29.28 10.10
CA ARG A 5 18.23 27.85 10.41
C ARG A 5 19.63 27.56 10.98
N LEU A 6 20.68 28.15 10.39
CA LEU A 6 22.05 28.02 10.90
C LEU A 6 22.20 28.62 12.30
N GLY A 7 21.65 29.82 12.54
CA GLY A 7 21.69 30.45 13.87
C GLY A 7 20.91 29.68 14.94
N THR A 8 19.81 29.03 14.56
CA THR A 8 19.08 28.11 15.46
C THR A 8 19.90 26.85 15.73
N ALA A 9 20.47 26.25 14.69
CA ALA A 9 21.27 25.03 14.80
C ALA A 9 22.52 25.19 15.67
N GLU A 10 23.13 26.38 15.69
CA GLU A 10 24.25 26.68 16.59
C GLU A 10 23.86 26.57 18.07
N LYS A 11 22.61 26.90 18.41
CA LYS A 11 22.07 26.82 19.78
C LYS A 11 21.53 25.43 20.12
N THR A 12 20.87 24.77 19.18
CA THR A 12 20.14 23.52 19.42
C THR A 12 20.94 22.27 19.09
N GLY A 13 21.99 22.38 18.27
CA GLY A 13 22.68 21.24 17.68
C GLY A 13 21.84 20.51 16.62
N LYS A 14 20.72 21.07 16.17
CA LYS A 14 19.83 20.43 15.19
C LYS A 14 19.65 21.32 13.97
N LEU A 15 19.92 20.77 12.79
CA LEU A 15 19.75 21.47 11.53
C LEU A 15 18.89 20.64 10.58
N ASP A 16 17.69 21.14 10.30
CA ASP A 16 16.80 20.61 9.28
C ASP A 16 16.90 21.46 8.00
N LEU A 17 17.30 20.83 6.91
CA LEU A 17 17.35 21.37 5.55
C LEU A 17 16.60 20.47 4.56
N ARG A 18 15.62 19.70 5.03
CA ARG A 18 14.82 18.80 4.22
C ARG A 18 14.03 19.54 3.15
N GLY A 19 13.96 18.99 1.94
CA GLY A 19 13.02 19.49 0.92
C GLY A 19 13.36 20.86 0.35
N LEU A 20 14.60 21.35 0.51
CA LEU A 20 15.02 22.68 0.08
C LEU A 20 15.60 22.71 -1.34
N VAL A 21 15.52 21.58 -2.05
CA VAL A 21 16.02 21.42 -3.44
C VAL A 21 17.52 21.77 -3.55
N LEU A 22 18.28 21.43 -2.51
CA LEU A 22 19.72 21.68 -2.49
C LEU A 22 20.44 20.80 -3.50
N GLY A 23 21.22 21.39 -4.40
CA GLY A 23 22.14 20.66 -5.28
C GLY A 23 23.48 20.29 -4.62
N GLN A 24 23.85 21.01 -3.56
CA GLN A 24 25.07 20.78 -2.78
C GLN A 24 24.84 21.10 -1.31
N VAL A 25 25.63 20.48 -0.43
CA VAL A 25 25.61 20.77 1.01
C VAL A 25 26.23 22.15 1.27
N PRO A 26 25.50 23.10 1.89
CA PRO A 26 26.02 24.45 2.16
C PRO A 26 27.31 24.43 2.99
N PRO A 27 28.41 25.06 2.54
CA PRO A 27 29.69 25.05 3.25
C PRO A 27 29.63 25.65 4.67
N ALA A 28 28.68 26.55 4.93
CA ALA A 28 28.48 27.17 6.24
C ALA A 28 28.18 26.16 7.37
N ILE A 29 27.63 24.98 7.03
CA ILE A 29 27.35 23.92 8.01
C ILE A 29 28.64 23.41 8.67
N ARG A 30 29.79 23.50 7.99
CA ARG A 30 31.09 23.07 8.51
C ARG A 30 31.48 23.78 9.82
N ALA A 31 30.96 24.99 10.06
CA ALA A 31 31.23 25.75 11.28
C ALA A 31 30.47 25.19 12.51
N LEU A 32 29.41 24.41 12.31
CA LEU A 32 28.52 23.93 13.38
C LEU A 32 29.09 22.67 14.07
N ARG A 33 30.19 22.82 14.83
CA ARG A 33 30.89 21.69 15.49
C ARG A 33 30.06 20.98 16.56
N ASN A 34 29.00 21.63 17.06
CA ASN A 34 28.09 21.11 18.08
C ASN A 34 26.87 20.38 17.47
N LEU A 35 26.85 20.17 16.15
CA LEU A 35 25.72 19.55 15.47
C LEU A 35 25.58 18.08 15.87
N VAL A 36 24.40 17.74 16.38
CA VAL A 36 23.96 16.41 16.83
C VAL A 36 23.04 15.78 15.79
N GLU A 37 22.20 16.58 15.13
CA GLU A 37 21.25 16.11 14.13
C GLU A 37 21.33 16.97 12.88
N LEU A 38 21.51 16.31 11.73
CA LEU A 38 21.51 16.94 10.42
C LEU A 38 20.54 16.21 9.49
N ASP A 39 19.49 16.91 9.05
CA ASP A 39 18.56 16.44 8.04
C ASP A 39 18.81 17.16 6.72
N LEU A 40 19.26 16.40 5.72
CA LEU A 40 19.47 16.80 4.33
C LEU A 40 18.59 15.98 3.38
N GLY A 41 17.55 15.31 3.90
CA GLY A 41 16.68 14.44 3.13
C GLY A 41 15.83 15.19 2.10
N SER A 42 15.35 14.47 1.08
CA SER A 42 14.47 15.00 0.03
C SER A 42 15.06 16.24 -0.68
N ASN A 43 16.35 16.21 -1.02
CA ASN A 43 17.04 17.25 -1.78
C ASN A 43 17.52 16.69 -3.15
N ALA A 44 18.38 17.42 -3.85
CA ALA A 44 18.96 17.01 -5.13
C ALA A 44 20.48 16.78 -5.02
N LEU A 45 20.97 16.33 -3.85
CA LEU A 45 22.39 16.12 -3.61
C LEU A 45 22.92 14.97 -4.46
N ALA A 46 23.92 15.24 -5.30
CA ALA A 46 24.68 14.21 -6.01
C ALA A 46 25.89 13.70 -5.19
N GLU A 47 26.40 14.53 -4.28
CA GLU A 47 27.54 14.23 -3.43
C GLU A 47 27.40 14.86 -2.04
N VAL A 48 28.13 14.30 -1.09
CA VAL A 48 28.30 14.85 0.26
C VAL A 48 29.78 15.22 0.44
N PRO A 49 30.11 16.42 0.95
CA PRO A 49 31.49 16.84 1.08
C PRO A 49 32.21 16.09 2.21
N ALA A 50 33.48 15.78 2.00
CA ALA A 50 34.27 15.00 2.94
C ALA A 50 34.46 15.67 4.32
N TRP A 51 34.31 17.00 4.41
CA TRP A 51 34.37 17.72 5.69
C TRP A 51 33.19 17.41 6.61
N LEU A 52 32.10 16.79 6.12
CA LEU A 52 30.98 16.38 6.98
C LEU A 52 31.44 15.40 8.07
N GLY A 53 32.44 14.57 7.77
CA GLY A 53 33.09 13.68 8.74
C GLY A 53 33.87 14.40 9.86
N GLU A 54 33.97 15.73 9.83
CA GLU A 54 34.55 16.53 10.91
C GLU A 54 33.50 16.96 11.96
N LEU A 55 32.21 16.65 11.76
CA LEU A 55 31.12 16.96 12.69
C LEU A 55 30.93 15.82 13.70
N THR A 56 31.96 15.54 14.51
CA THR A 56 32.06 14.35 15.38
C THR A 56 31.03 14.29 16.51
N SER A 57 30.22 15.34 16.69
CA SER A 57 29.07 15.36 17.61
C SER A 57 27.80 14.74 17.01
N LEU A 58 27.78 14.46 15.69
CA LEU A 58 26.59 13.94 15.01
C LEU A 58 26.18 12.57 15.54
N GLU A 59 24.92 12.47 15.94
CA GLU A 59 24.22 11.24 16.30
C GLU A 59 23.22 10.81 15.23
N VAL A 60 22.68 11.75 14.46
CA VAL A 60 21.67 11.51 13.43
C VAL A 60 22.06 12.22 12.13
N LEU A 61 22.16 11.45 11.05
CA LEU A 61 22.39 11.96 9.70
C LEU A 61 21.35 11.40 8.75
N ARG A 62 20.52 12.30 8.18
CA ARG A 62 19.50 11.95 7.19
C ARG A 62 19.87 12.50 5.82
N LEU A 63 19.92 11.61 4.85
CA LEU A 63 20.35 11.85 3.47
C LEU A 63 19.43 11.12 2.47
N GLU A 64 18.28 10.65 2.93
CA GLU A 64 17.34 9.89 2.12
C GLU A 64 16.70 10.74 1.02
N ARG A 65 16.25 10.13 -0.07
CA ARG A 65 15.65 10.81 -1.24
C ARG A 65 16.56 11.89 -1.81
N ASN A 66 17.79 11.52 -2.14
CA ASN A 66 18.75 12.33 -2.88
C ASN A 66 19.19 11.57 -4.15
N ALA A 67 20.26 12.01 -4.80
CA ALA A 67 20.82 11.38 -5.99
C ALA A 67 22.23 10.81 -5.73
N LEU A 68 22.53 10.41 -4.49
CA LEU A 68 23.87 10.00 -4.07
C LEU A 68 24.27 8.66 -4.70
N GLU A 69 25.45 8.66 -5.35
CA GLU A 69 26.07 7.45 -5.93
C GLU A 69 27.25 6.94 -5.09
N ASP A 70 27.88 7.82 -4.29
CA ASP A 70 28.94 7.48 -3.34
C ASP A 70 28.90 8.44 -2.14
N LEU A 71 29.64 8.10 -1.09
CA LEU A 71 29.77 8.86 0.14
C LEU A 71 31.23 8.87 0.62
N PRO A 72 31.73 10.01 1.13
CA PRO A 72 33.14 10.13 1.49
C PRO A 72 33.49 9.24 2.69
N ARG A 73 34.58 8.47 2.59
CA ARG A 73 35.09 7.61 3.68
C ARG A 73 35.28 8.33 5.02
N LYS A 74 35.48 9.65 5.02
CA LYS A 74 35.60 10.46 6.24
C LYS A 74 34.37 10.40 7.15
N LEU A 75 33.19 10.00 6.64
CA LEU A 75 32.00 9.77 7.47
C LEU A 75 32.19 8.68 8.52
N GLY A 76 33.13 7.74 8.31
CA GLY A 76 33.49 6.74 9.31
C GLY A 76 34.09 7.32 10.61
N ARG A 77 34.38 8.62 10.67
CA ARG A 77 34.86 9.32 11.89
C ARG A 77 33.74 9.77 12.82
N LEU A 78 32.49 9.57 12.44
CA LEU A 78 31.33 9.98 13.22
C LEU A 78 31.05 8.94 14.31
N ASP A 79 31.93 8.86 15.31
CA ASP A 79 31.92 7.80 16.34
C ASP A 79 30.62 7.76 17.18
N LYS A 80 29.89 8.89 17.23
CA LYS A 80 28.60 9.02 17.93
C LYS A 80 27.40 8.72 17.05
N LEU A 81 27.57 8.47 15.75
CA LEU A 81 26.46 8.30 14.82
C LEU A 81 25.66 7.06 15.17
N ARG A 82 24.38 7.25 15.48
CA ARG A 82 23.42 6.21 15.87
C ARG A 82 22.42 5.92 14.76
N VAL A 83 22.06 6.93 13.97
CA VAL A 83 21.07 6.83 12.90
C VAL A 83 21.67 7.37 11.61
N LEU A 84 21.67 6.52 10.58
CA LEU A 84 22.07 6.87 9.22
C LEU A 84 20.96 6.48 8.25
N GLU A 85 20.29 7.47 7.67
CA GLU A 85 19.21 7.27 6.70
C GLU A 85 19.73 7.62 5.29
N LEU A 86 19.78 6.61 4.42
CA LEU A 86 20.31 6.68 3.06
C LEU A 86 19.32 6.12 2.02
N SER A 87 18.07 5.90 2.40
CA SER A 87 17.08 5.31 1.48
C SER A 87 16.79 6.22 0.27
N HIS A 88 16.30 5.63 -0.82
CA HIS A 88 15.99 6.37 -2.05
C HIS A 88 17.20 7.16 -2.59
N ASN A 89 18.34 6.49 -2.75
CA ASN A 89 19.53 7.02 -3.40
C ASN A 89 19.95 6.08 -4.56
N LYS A 90 21.18 6.20 -5.05
CA LYS A 90 21.70 5.39 -6.16
C LYS A 90 22.95 4.60 -5.76
N LEU A 91 23.12 4.32 -4.46
CA LEU A 91 24.31 3.65 -3.94
C LEU A 91 24.42 2.23 -4.53
N PRO A 92 25.55 1.88 -5.18
CA PRO A 92 25.75 0.56 -5.79
C PRO A 92 26.12 -0.52 -4.75
N GLU A 93 26.60 -0.12 -3.58
CA GLU A 93 27.01 -1.00 -2.50
C GLU A 93 26.76 -0.37 -1.13
N VAL A 94 26.84 -1.20 -0.08
CA VAL A 94 26.86 -0.69 1.30
C VAL A 94 28.18 0.08 1.50
N PRO A 95 28.14 1.39 1.85
CA PRO A 95 29.36 2.17 1.96
C PRO A 95 30.33 1.60 3.01
N SER A 96 31.58 1.38 2.61
CA SER A 96 32.60 0.73 3.47
C SER A 96 32.84 1.42 4.82
N PHE A 97 32.69 2.75 4.90
CA PHE A 97 32.88 3.50 6.15
C PHE A 97 31.87 3.13 7.24
N VAL A 98 30.74 2.48 6.89
CA VAL A 98 29.76 2.00 7.87
C VAL A 98 30.38 0.95 8.80
N ALA A 99 31.41 0.22 8.34
CA ALA A 99 32.18 -0.69 9.17
C ALA A 99 32.84 0.02 10.38
N ASP A 100 33.16 1.31 10.21
CA ASP A 100 33.90 2.14 11.17
C ASP A 100 32.99 2.91 12.13
N LEU A 101 31.66 2.70 12.10
CA LEU A 101 30.71 3.44 12.94
C LEU A 101 30.30 2.65 14.20
N PRO A 102 31.05 2.74 15.33
CA PRO A 102 30.87 1.86 16.50
C PRO A 102 29.50 1.95 17.15
N ALA A 103 28.88 3.14 17.15
CA ALA A 103 27.60 3.41 17.81
C ALA A 103 26.36 3.24 16.92
N LEU A 104 26.53 2.84 15.64
CA LEU A 104 25.43 2.80 14.69
C LEU A 104 24.38 1.76 15.11
N ALA A 105 23.16 2.25 15.37
CA ALA A 105 22.03 1.47 15.83
C ALA A 105 20.94 1.32 14.75
N SER A 106 20.81 2.29 13.85
CA SER A 106 19.84 2.27 12.75
C SER A 106 20.51 2.61 11.43
N LEU A 107 20.32 1.75 10.44
CA LEU A 107 20.80 1.93 9.08
C LEU A 107 19.68 1.67 8.08
N ASP A 108 19.27 2.70 7.36
CA ASP A 108 18.31 2.58 6.27
C ASP A 108 19.01 2.75 4.92
N LEU A 109 19.01 1.68 4.11
CA LEU A 109 19.57 1.61 2.78
C LEU A 109 18.51 1.21 1.73
N ALA A 110 17.22 1.25 2.08
CA ALA A 110 16.16 0.82 1.17
C ALA A 110 16.13 1.66 -0.11
N GLN A 111 15.69 1.08 -1.23
CA GLN A 111 15.59 1.77 -2.52
C GLN A 111 16.93 2.37 -2.99
N ASN A 112 17.98 1.55 -3.03
CA ASN A 112 19.27 1.87 -3.64
C ASN A 112 19.55 0.88 -4.80
N ARG A 113 20.81 0.75 -5.20
CA ARG A 113 21.27 -0.18 -6.25
C ARG A 113 22.21 -1.25 -5.68
N ILE A 114 22.04 -1.59 -4.40
CA ILE A 114 22.92 -2.51 -3.68
C ILE A 114 22.68 -3.94 -4.14
N ALA A 115 23.70 -4.56 -4.75
CA ALA A 115 23.62 -5.94 -5.24
C ALA A 115 24.02 -6.99 -4.18
N SER A 116 24.82 -6.61 -3.19
CA SER A 116 25.27 -7.50 -2.12
C SER A 116 25.50 -6.79 -0.80
N VAL A 117 25.42 -7.55 0.29
CA VAL A 117 25.71 -7.08 1.65
C VAL A 117 27.07 -7.63 2.09
N PRO A 118 28.00 -6.78 2.57
CA PRO A 118 29.35 -7.21 2.90
C PRO A 118 29.41 -8.03 4.20
N ARG A 119 30.40 -8.94 4.28
CA ARG A 119 30.56 -9.85 5.41
C ARG A 119 30.81 -9.15 6.75
N TRP A 120 31.50 -8.00 6.75
CA TRP A 120 31.75 -7.24 7.98
C TRP A 120 30.48 -6.75 8.67
N LEU A 121 29.33 -6.73 7.97
CA LEU A 121 28.06 -6.36 8.60
C LEU A 121 27.71 -7.30 9.76
N ALA A 122 28.13 -8.57 9.68
CA ALA A 122 27.93 -9.56 10.74
C ALA A 122 28.53 -9.13 12.10
N ASP A 123 29.55 -8.26 12.09
CA ASP A 123 30.24 -7.80 13.29
C ASP A 123 29.61 -6.54 13.91
N ARG A 124 28.61 -5.94 13.25
CA ARG A 124 27.94 -4.71 13.72
C ARG A 124 26.90 -5.00 14.81
N LYS A 125 27.33 -5.56 15.94
CA LYS A 125 26.45 -6.01 17.05
C LYS A 125 25.66 -4.89 17.74
N ALA A 126 26.01 -3.61 17.52
CA ALA A 126 25.26 -2.46 17.99
C ALA A 126 23.97 -2.21 17.18
N LEU A 127 23.87 -2.75 15.96
CA LEU A 127 22.74 -2.52 15.08
C LEU A 127 21.44 -3.08 15.68
N ARG A 128 20.37 -2.30 15.58
CA ARG A 128 19.02 -2.59 16.08
C ARG A 128 17.98 -2.50 14.96
N ALA A 129 18.19 -1.66 13.96
CA ALA A 129 17.32 -1.55 12.81
C ALA A 129 18.14 -1.57 11.51
N LEU A 130 17.70 -2.38 10.54
CA LEU A 130 18.30 -2.48 9.21
C LEU A 130 17.20 -2.56 8.16
N ALA A 131 17.22 -1.64 7.20
CA ALA A 131 16.34 -1.68 6.03
C ALA A 131 17.17 -1.79 4.75
N LEU A 132 16.88 -2.81 3.95
CA LEU A 132 17.53 -3.09 2.67
C LEU A 132 16.52 -3.25 1.53
N GLY A 133 15.23 -3.08 1.80
CA GLY A 133 14.17 -3.35 0.83
C GLY A 133 14.33 -2.61 -0.52
N LYS A 134 13.81 -3.20 -1.59
CA LYS A 134 13.88 -2.68 -2.98
C LYS A 134 15.30 -2.35 -3.44
N ASN A 135 16.24 -3.21 -3.10
CA ASN A 135 17.57 -3.26 -3.70
C ASN A 135 17.67 -4.50 -4.63
N PRO A 136 18.53 -4.47 -5.65
CA PRO A 136 18.74 -5.62 -6.55
C PRO A 136 19.65 -6.69 -5.91
N LEU A 137 19.35 -7.14 -4.68
CA LEU A 137 20.14 -8.17 -4.01
C LEU A 137 20.06 -9.50 -4.77
N GLU A 138 21.20 -10.08 -5.10
CA GLU A 138 21.25 -11.36 -5.84
C GLU A 138 20.77 -12.55 -5.01
N ALA A 139 20.91 -12.46 -3.68
CA ALA A 139 20.53 -13.50 -2.73
C ALA A 139 20.18 -12.90 -1.36
N PHE A 140 19.65 -13.74 -0.47
CA PHE A 140 19.43 -13.36 0.92
C PHE A 140 20.77 -12.93 1.57
N PRO A 141 20.82 -11.80 2.29
CA PRO A 141 22.05 -11.31 2.91
C PRO A 141 22.38 -12.08 4.19
N GLU A 142 23.01 -13.25 4.05
CA GLU A 142 23.41 -14.12 5.18
C GLU A 142 24.11 -13.40 6.36
N PRO A 143 24.99 -12.39 6.16
CA PRO A 143 25.60 -11.65 7.26
C PRO A 143 24.60 -11.03 8.26
N VAL A 144 23.37 -10.75 7.82
CA VAL A 144 22.30 -10.22 8.69
C VAL A 144 21.93 -11.23 9.78
N LEU A 145 22.00 -12.54 9.52
CA LEU A 145 21.64 -13.59 10.49
C LEU A 145 22.54 -13.59 11.74
N ALA A 146 23.73 -13.00 11.66
CA ALA A 146 24.64 -12.87 12.80
C ALA A 146 24.26 -11.71 13.76
N LEU A 147 23.28 -10.88 13.40
CA LEU A 147 22.85 -9.71 14.17
C LEU A 147 21.77 -10.10 15.20
N SER A 148 22.14 -10.90 16.20
CA SER A 148 21.21 -11.39 17.22
C SER A 148 20.54 -10.29 18.06
N GLY A 149 21.10 -9.08 18.09
CA GLY A 149 20.51 -7.91 18.74
C GLY A 149 19.58 -7.07 17.85
N LEU A 150 19.36 -7.47 16.59
CA LEU A 150 18.52 -6.74 15.64
C LEU A 150 17.05 -6.83 16.06
N ALA A 151 16.40 -5.68 16.19
CA ALA A 151 14.99 -5.55 16.57
C ALA A 151 14.08 -5.33 15.35
N GLU A 152 14.58 -4.69 14.30
CA GLU A 152 13.81 -4.40 13.09
C GLU A 152 14.59 -4.75 11.82
N LEU A 153 13.96 -5.51 10.93
CA LEU A 153 14.54 -5.92 9.66
C LEU A 153 13.56 -5.71 8.52
N GLY A 154 13.93 -4.85 7.56
CA GLY A 154 13.17 -4.57 6.35
C GLY A 154 13.84 -5.15 5.11
N LEU A 155 13.20 -6.13 4.49
CA LEU A 155 13.64 -6.89 3.33
C LEU A 155 12.55 -6.96 2.24
N SER A 156 11.67 -5.97 2.18
CA SER A 156 10.58 -5.94 1.21
C SER A 156 11.05 -5.67 -0.22
N GLY A 157 10.39 -6.23 -1.23
CA GLY A 157 10.66 -5.92 -2.64
C GLY A 157 12.01 -6.41 -3.17
N LEU A 158 12.57 -7.49 -2.62
CA LEU A 158 13.88 -8.04 -3.01
C LEU A 158 13.77 -9.23 -3.98
N GLY A 159 12.56 -9.72 -4.23
CA GLY A 159 12.31 -10.85 -5.13
C GLY A 159 12.70 -12.22 -4.56
N PHE A 160 12.90 -12.35 -3.25
CA PHE A 160 13.25 -13.62 -2.62
C PHE A 160 12.17 -14.68 -2.84
N GLU A 161 12.59 -15.87 -3.28
CA GLU A 161 11.70 -17.03 -3.46
C GLU A 161 11.64 -17.91 -2.22
N ALA A 162 12.71 -17.90 -1.41
CA ALA A 162 12.81 -18.61 -0.15
C ALA A 162 13.64 -17.82 0.87
N LEU A 163 13.45 -18.12 2.14
CA LEU A 163 14.25 -17.60 3.25
C LEU A 163 15.23 -18.68 3.75
N PRO A 164 16.37 -18.29 4.34
CA PRO A 164 17.30 -19.25 4.91
C PRO A 164 16.69 -20.01 6.08
N GLY A 165 17.11 -21.26 6.26
CA GLY A 165 16.67 -22.12 7.36
C GLY A 165 16.98 -21.55 8.74
N ASP A 166 17.99 -20.67 8.86
CA ASP A 166 18.46 -20.10 10.13
C ASP A 166 17.90 -18.71 10.46
N LEU A 167 16.81 -18.28 9.81
CA LEU A 167 16.14 -17.00 10.11
C LEU A 167 15.84 -16.80 11.60
N GLY A 168 15.53 -17.88 12.31
CA GLY A 168 15.31 -17.90 13.76
C GLY A 168 16.50 -17.49 14.64
N ALA A 169 17.69 -17.26 14.07
CA ALA A 169 18.85 -16.73 14.79
C ALA A 169 18.64 -15.27 15.24
N LEU A 170 17.71 -14.54 14.62
CA LEU A 170 17.35 -13.15 14.94
C LEU A 170 16.41 -13.08 16.15
N SER A 171 16.82 -13.65 17.29
CA SER A 171 15.93 -13.85 18.45
C SER A 171 15.41 -12.56 19.11
N ALA A 172 16.08 -11.41 18.90
CA ALA A 172 15.63 -10.12 19.40
C ALA A 172 14.65 -9.39 18.46
N LEU A 173 14.34 -9.98 17.29
CA LEU A 173 13.56 -9.33 16.25
C LEU A 173 12.12 -9.11 16.69
N ARG A 174 11.68 -7.86 16.62
CA ARG A 174 10.32 -7.40 16.95
C ARG A 174 9.50 -7.11 15.72
N LYS A 175 10.15 -6.64 14.65
CA LYS A 175 9.51 -6.32 13.37
C LYS A 175 10.28 -6.94 12.22
N LEU A 176 9.57 -7.70 11.38
CA LEU A 176 10.10 -8.28 10.16
C LEU A 176 9.20 -7.89 8.98
N ASP A 177 9.76 -7.15 8.03
CA ASP A 177 9.09 -6.83 6.77
C ASP A 177 9.73 -7.62 5.63
N LEU A 178 8.92 -8.48 5.02
CA LEU A 178 9.23 -9.34 3.88
C LEU A 178 8.22 -9.15 2.75
N GLY A 179 7.48 -8.03 2.75
CA GLY A 179 6.45 -7.75 1.75
C GLY A 179 7.02 -7.66 0.33
N ASP A 180 6.15 -7.82 -0.67
CA ASP A 180 6.46 -7.68 -2.10
C ASP A 180 7.64 -8.56 -2.57
N ASN A 181 7.78 -9.77 -2.02
CA ASN A 181 8.75 -10.77 -2.46
C ASN A 181 8.06 -11.87 -3.31
N ARG A 182 8.70 -13.02 -3.48
CA ARG A 182 8.17 -14.17 -4.23
C ARG A 182 8.08 -15.43 -3.37
N LEU A 183 7.99 -15.26 -2.06
CA LEU A 183 8.05 -16.36 -1.09
C LEU A 183 6.89 -17.33 -1.29
N SER A 184 7.20 -18.61 -1.47
CA SER A 184 6.20 -19.69 -1.54
C SER A 184 5.91 -20.34 -0.18
N GLY A 185 6.80 -20.17 0.79
CA GLY A 185 6.65 -20.66 2.15
C GLY A 185 7.59 -19.95 3.12
N LEU A 186 7.42 -20.26 4.41
CA LEU A 186 8.27 -19.76 5.50
C LEU A 186 9.06 -20.91 6.14
N PRO A 187 10.31 -20.69 6.57
CA PRO A 187 11.09 -21.72 7.24
C PRO A 187 10.53 -21.98 8.64
N ALA A 188 10.65 -23.23 9.12
CA ALA A 188 10.24 -23.60 10.48
C ALA A 188 10.98 -22.81 11.57
N SER A 189 12.13 -22.22 11.28
CA SER A 189 12.84 -21.38 12.25
C SER A 189 12.13 -20.06 12.57
N ILE A 190 11.11 -19.65 11.79
CA ILE A 190 10.28 -18.48 12.09
C ILE A 190 9.64 -18.58 13.50
N GLY A 191 9.29 -19.79 13.94
CA GLY A 191 8.76 -20.05 15.28
C GLY A 191 9.74 -19.79 16.43
N ARG A 192 11.02 -19.54 16.14
CA ARG A 192 12.04 -19.17 17.15
C ARG A 192 12.12 -17.66 17.39
N LEU A 193 11.43 -16.85 16.59
CA LEU A 193 11.41 -15.39 16.75
C LEU A 193 10.46 -14.98 17.88
N GLY A 194 10.77 -15.39 19.12
CA GLY A 194 9.88 -15.24 20.28
C GLY A 194 9.59 -13.79 20.70
N ALA A 195 10.38 -12.82 20.22
CA ALA A 195 10.14 -11.39 20.43
C ALA A 195 9.34 -10.72 19.30
N LEU A 196 8.98 -11.47 18.24
CA LEU A 196 8.36 -10.92 17.05
C LEU A 196 6.93 -10.47 17.36
N ALA A 197 6.67 -9.18 17.16
CA ALA A 197 5.38 -8.55 17.38
C ALA A 197 4.72 -8.14 16.06
N ALA A 198 5.49 -7.84 15.01
CA ALA A 198 4.97 -7.44 13.71
C ALA A 198 5.64 -8.22 12.57
N LEU A 199 4.83 -8.86 11.73
CA LEU A 199 5.27 -9.60 10.56
C LEU A 199 4.50 -9.16 9.32
N VAL A 200 5.23 -8.62 8.34
CA VAL A 200 4.66 -8.19 7.05
C VAL A 200 5.15 -9.15 5.96
N LEU A 201 4.19 -9.79 5.30
CA LEU A 201 4.34 -10.80 4.25
C LEU A 201 3.47 -10.47 3.03
N ARG A 202 2.90 -9.27 2.98
CA ARG A 202 2.05 -8.79 1.89
C ARG A 202 2.67 -9.03 0.51
N GLY A 203 1.88 -9.36 -0.51
CA GLY A 203 2.35 -9.41 -1.89
C GLY A 203 3.38 -10.52 -2.15
N ASN A 204 3.19 -11.70 -1.57
CA ASN A 204 4.03 -12.88 -1.79
C ASN A 204 3.26 -13.99 -2.54
N ARG A 205 3.75 -15.24 -2.51
CA ARG A 205 3.12 -16.40 -3.15
C ARG A 205 2.76 -17.50 -2.15
N LEU A 206 2.58 -17.14 -0.88
CA LEU A 206 2.31 -18.08 0.21
C LEU A 206 0.97 -18.77 -0.01
N THR A 207 0.94 -20.09 0.03
CA THR A 207 -0.30 -20.89 -0.01
C THR A 207 -0.79 -21.29 1.38
N GLU A 208 0.13 -21.33 2.34
CA GLU A 208 -0.13 -21.69 3.73
C GLU A 208 0.83 -20.95 4.67
N LEU A 209 0.46 -20.89 5.94
CA LEU A 209 1.30 -20.40 7.02
C LEU A 209 1.73 -21.59 7.89
N PRO A 210 2.98 -21.59 8.42
CA PRO A 210 3.45 -22.71 9.22
C PRO A 210 2.65 -22.83 10.54
N PRO A 211 2.38 -24.05 11.03
CA PRO A 211 1.50 -24.28 12.19
C PRO A 211 2.03 -23.74 13.51
N MET A 212 3.32 -23.39 13.58
CA MET A 212 3.94 -22.75 14.74
C MET A 212 3.75 -21.23 14.77
N LEU A 213 3.29 -20.60 13.68
CA LEU A 213 3.13 -19.15 13.61
C LEU A 213 2.11 -18.61 14.63
N PRO A 214 0.98 -19.30 14.90
CA PRO A 214 0.07 -18.96 16.00
C PRO A 214 0.68 -18.99 17.40
N ALA A 215 1.80 -19.69 17.62
CA ALA A 215 2.46 -19.71 18.92
C ALA A 215 3.31 -18.46 19.22
N LEU A 216 3.53 -17.60 18.21
CA LEU A 216 4.23 -16.32 18.41
C LEU A 216 3.29 -15.27 18.98
N ARG A 217 3.85 -14.34 19.77
CA ARG A 217 3.12 -13.21 20.38
C ARG A 217 2.98 -12.04 19.39
N LEU A 218 2.48 -12.35 18.19
CA LEU A 218 2.25 -11.36 17.14
C LEU A 218 1.10 -10.43 17.54
N ARG A 219 1.32 -9.13 17.32
CA ARG A 219 0.33 -8.05 17.42
C ARG A 219 -0.17 -7.61 16.06
N ALA A 220 0.67 -7.70 15.03
CA ALA A 220 0.31 -7.37 13.67
C ALA A 220 0.81 -8.43 12.71
N LEU A 221 -0.09 -8.95 11.88
CA LEU A 221 0.22 -9.86 10.80
C LEU A 221 -0.44 -9.36 9.51
N ASP A 222 0.39 -8.98 8.54
CA ASP A 222 -0.08 -8.65 7.19
C ASP A 222 0.37 -9.74 6.22
N VAL A 223 -0.60 -10.52 5.74
CA VAL A 223 -0.41 -11.56 4.71
C VAL A 223 -1.24 -11.25 3.47
N SER A 224 -1.65 -10.00 3.28
CA SER A 224 -2.50 -9.61 2.17
C SER A 224 -1.85 -9.86 0.80
N GLY A 225 -2.61 -10.13 -0.25
CA GLY A 225 -2.06 -10.35 -1.59
C GLY A 225 -1.19 -11.62 -1.68
N ASN A 226 -1.65 -12.72 -1.10
CA ASN A 226 -1.03 -14.04 -1.15
C ASN A 226 -2.01 -15.06 -1.78
N ARG A 227 -1.78 -16.35 -1.55
CA ARG A 227 -2.63 -17.46 -2.04
C ARG A 227 -3.13 -18.33 -0.88
N ILE A 228 -3.31 -17.71 0.29
CA ILE A 228 -3.69 -18.41 1.52
C ILE A 228 -5.17 -18.79 1.46
N GLY A 229 -5.45 -20.08 1.46
CA GLY A 229 -6.81 -20.61 1.46
C GLY A 229 -7.38 -20.87 2.86
N THR A 230 -6.52 -21.08 3.87
CA THR A 230 -6.91 -21.37 5.26
C THR A 230 -5.87 -20.84 6.25
N LEU A 231 -6.28 -20.59 7.49
CA LEU A 231 -5.38 -20.24 8.59
C LEU A 231 -5.02 -21.47 9.43
N PRO A 232 -3.77 -21.60 9.92
CA PRO A 232 -3.32 -22.79 10.63
C PRO A 232 -3.68 -22.75 12.13
N LEU A 233 -4.94 -22.52 12.49
CA LEU A 233 -5.40 -22.25 13.87
C LEU A 233 -5.77 -23.51 14.68
N ALA A 234 -5.13 -24.67 14.44
CA ALA A 234 -5.48 -25.96 15.04
C ALA A 234 -5.23 -26.04 16.58
N GLY A 235 -6.02 -25.31 17.37
CA GLY A 235 -5.92 -25.24 18.83
C GLY A 235 -4.94 -24.19 19.38
N HIS A 236 -4.44 -23.30 18.53
CA HIS A 236 -3.55 -22.20 18.90
C HIS A 236 -4.15 -20.86 18.48
N ALA A 237 -3.95 -19.82 19.27
CA ALA A 237 -4.48 -18.49 19.03
C ALA A 237 -3.38 -17.43 19.15
N TRP A 238 -3.50 -16.35 18.37
CA TRP A 238 -2.69 -15.16 18.54
C TRP A 238 -3.30 -14.26 19.63
N ASP A 239 -3.01 -14.56 20.90
CA ASP A 239 -3.64 -13.91 22.06
C ASP A 239 -3.44 -12.38 22.11
N GLU A 240 -2.33 -11.89 21.54
CA GLU A 240 -1.98 -10.46 21.48
C GLU A 240 -2.28 -9.80 20.13
N MET A 241 -2.96 -10.48 19.20
CA MET A 241 -3.21 -9.93 17.87
C MET A 241 -4.08 -8.68 17.95
N GLU A 242 -3.57 -7.56 17.46
CA GLU A 242 -4.25 -6.27 17.37
C GLU A 242 -4.73 -6.00 15.93
N ALA A 243 -3.97 -6.45 14.92
CA ALA A 243 -4.27 -6.24 13.50
C ALA A 243 -3.96 -7.48 12.65
N LEU A 244 -4.96 -7.97 11.91
CA LEU A 244 -4.83 -9.10 11.00
C LEU A 244 -5.28 -8.69 9.59
N GLU A 245 -4.32 -8.57 8.66
CA GLU A 245 -4.58 -8.23 7.26
C GLU A 245 -4.49 -9.49 6.39
N LEU A 246 -5.64 -9.94 5.91
CA LEU A 246 -5.83 -11.14 5.08
C LEU A 246 -6.33 -10.82 3.67
N GLY A 247 -6.56 -9.54 3.36
CA GLY A 247 -7.16 -9.14 2.09
C GLY A 247 -6.40 -9.66 0.86
N ASP A 248 -7.07 -9.78 -0.27
CA ASP A 248 -6.53 -10.29 -1.53
C ASP A 248 -5.93 -11.71 -1.38
N ASN A 249 -6.67 -12.61 -0.72
CA ASN A 249 -6.35 -14.04 -0.60
C ASN A 249 -7.58 -14.90 -0.95
N PRO A 250 -7.42 -16.11 -1.50
CA PRO A 250 -8.51 -17.04 -1.78
C PRO A 250 -9.06 -17.73 -0.51
N LEU A 251 -9.22 -16.98 0.59
CA LEU A 251 -9.70 -17.48 1.87
C LEU A 251 -11.20 -17.77 1.77
N VAL A 252 -11.59 -19.03 1.95
CA VAL A 252 -12.99 -19.49 1.80
C VAL A 252 -13.73 -19.47 3.14
N VAL A 253 -13.02 -19.80 4.22
CA VAL A 253 -13.58 -19.91 5.58
C VAL A 253 -12.70 -19.14 6.55
N LEU A 254 -13.34 -18.32 7.39
CA LEU A 254 -12.72 -17.76 8.57
C LEU A 254 -12.95 -18.72 9.75
N PRO A 255 -11.91 -19.32 10.35
CA PRO A 255 -12.09 -20.28 11.45
C PRO A 255 -12.71 -19.64 12.69
N GLU A 256 -13.47 -20.42 13.47
CA GLU A 256 -14.13 -19.93 14.69
C GLU A 256 -13.13 -19.49 15.77
N GLU A 257 -11.90 -20.02 15.74
CA GLU A 257 -10.80 -19.70 16.63
C GLU A 257 -10.36 -18.23 16.53
N VAL A 258 -10.69 -17.53 15.44
CA VAL A 258 -10.46 -16.08 15.31
C VAL A 258 -11.17 -15.31 16.43
N ALA A 259 -12.26 -15.84 16.97
CA ALA A 259 -12.96 -15.27 18.11
C ALA A 259 -12.14 -15.27 19.43
N ALA A 260 -11.02 -16.01 19.48
CA ALA A 260 -10.11 -16.00 20.62
C ALA A 260 -9.15 -14.79 20.62
N PHE A 261 -9.09 -14.01 19.53
CA PHE A 261 -8.18 -12.87 19.42
C PHE A 261 -8.72 -11.64 20.17
N GLY A 262 -8.75 -11.72 21.50
CA GLY A 262 -9.43 -10.72 22.34
C GLY A 262 -8.90 -9.29 22.22
N ALA A 263 -7.67 -9.11 21.73
CA ALA A 263 -7.06 -7.81 21.47
C ALA A 263 -7.33 -7.26 20.05
N LEU A 264 -7.99 -8.02 19.18
CA LEU A 264 -8.12 -7.69 17.75
C LEU A 264 -8.94 -6.42 17.58
N ALA A 265 -8.30 -5.38 17.07
CA ALA A 265 -8.91 -4.10 16.77
C ALA A 265 -9.17 -3.92 15.27
N ARG A 266 -8.40 -4.59 14.42
CA ARG A 266 -8.49 -4.48 12.96
C ARG A 266 -8.45 -5.84 12.26
N LEU A 267 -9.44 -6.09 11.41
CA LEU A 267 -9.55 -7.28 10.58
C LEU A 267 -9.84 -6.87 9.13
N ASP A 268 -8.88 -7.11 8.24
CA ASP A 268 -9.03 -6.87 6.80
C ASP A 268 -9.19 -8.20 6.05
N LEU A 269 -10.35 -8.40 5.46
CA LEU A 269 -10.75 -9.57 4.69
C LEU A 269 -11.18 -9.17 3.26
N ARG A 270 -10.75 -8.01 2.76
CA ARG A 270 -11.15 -7.52 1.43
C ARG A 270 -10.72 -8.48 0.32
N ASN A 271 -11.53 -8.62 -0.73
CA ASN A 271 -11.29 -9.49 -1.89
C ASN A 271 -10.87 -10.90 -1.48
N THR A 272 -11.59 -11.44 -0.49
CA THR A 272 -11.51 -12.87 -0.14
C THR A 272 -12.68 -13.62 -0.75
N TRP A 273 -12.65 -14.95 -0.65
CA TRP A 273 -13.71 -15.82 -1.17
C TRP A 273 -14.62 -16.33 -0.06
N LEU A 274 -14.77 -15.53 1.01
CA LEU A 274 -15.51 -15.92 2.20
C LEU A 274 -16.96 -16.26 1.85
N GLU A 275 -17.33 -17.50 2.12
CA GLU A 275 -18.71 -17.99 1.96
C GLU A 275 -19.60 -17.66 3.16
N SER A 276 -19.02 -17.33 4.31
CA SER A 276 -19.73 -16.89 5.51
C SER A 276 -18.77 -16.31 6.55
N LEU A 277 -19.32 -15.62 7.55
CA LEU A 277 -18.62 -15.25 8.78
C LEU A 277 -19.15 -16.13 9.93
N PRO A 278 -18.29 -16.62 10.84
CA PRO A 278 -18.72 -17.43 11.98
C PRO A 278 -19.46 -16.56 13.02
N ASP A 279 -20.51 -17.10 13.63
CA ASP A 279 -21.27 -16.41 14.69
C ASP A 279 -20.40 -16.06 15.91
N THR A 280 -19.33 -16.83 16.14
CA THR A 280 -18.35 -16.58 17.22
C THR A 280 -17.63 -15.25 17.05
N LEU A 281 -17.62 -14.64 15.87
CA LEU A 281 -17.05 -13.33 15.60
C LEU A 281 -17.64 -12.25 16.54
N ALA A 282 -18.89 -12.41 16.99
CA ALA A 282 -19.54 -11.54 17.98
C ALA A 282 -18.75 -11.37 19.30
N ARG A 283 -17.83 -12.30 19.61
CA ARG A 283 -16.97 -12.21 20.81
C ARG A 283 -15.88 -11.14 20.69
N LEU A 284 -15.59 -10.65 19.49
CA LEU A 284 -14.58 -9.62 19.25
C LEU A 284 -15.11 -8.22 19.56
N THR A 285 -15.53 -7.98 20.80
CA THR A 285 -16.10 -6.70 21.24
C THR A 285 -15.12 -5.53 21.17
N GLY A 286 -13.82 -5.81 21.04
CA GLY A 286 -12.75 -4.83 20.84
C GLY A 286 -12.52 -4.43 19.38
N LEU A 287 -13.18 -5.07 18.41
CA LEU A 287 -12.99 -4.82 16.99
C LEU A 287 -13.49 -3.42 16.61
N ARG A 288 -12.62 -2.63 15.97
CA ARG A 288 -12.89 -1.25 15.54
C ARG A 288 -13.01 -1.15 14.03
N THR A 289 -12.20 -1.91 13.30
CA THR A 289 -12.19 -1.88 11.83
C THR A 289 -12.45 -3.27 11.27
N LEU A 290 -13.47 -3.39 10.45
CA LEU A 290 -13.80 -4.60 9.69
C LEU A 290 -13.93 -4.27 8.21
N LEU A 291 -13.02 -4.78 7.40
CA LEU A 291 -13.01 -4.54 5.97
C LEU A 291 -13.35 -5.81 5.21
N LEU A 292 -14.45 -5.78 4.44
CA LEU A 292 -15.00 -6.94 3.73
C LEU A 292 -15.17 -6.70 2.23
N ALA A 293 -14.77 -5.52 1.73
CA ALA A 293 -14.99 -5.12 0.34
C ALA A 293 -14.59 -6.20 -0.68
N GLY A 294 -15.40 -6.42 -1.71
CA GLY A 294 -15.11 -7.38 -2.78
C GLY A 294 -15.20 -8.85 -2.36
N SER A 295 -15.72 -9.13 -1.15
CA SER A 295 -15.94 -10.50 -0.67
C SER A 295 -17.44 -10.80 -0.66
N PRO A 296 -17.88 -11.98 -1.13
CA PRO A 296 -19.31 -12.29 -1.21
C PRO A 296 -19.96 -12.52 0.17
N VAL A 297 -19.17 -12.57 1.27
CA VAL A 297 -19.54 -12.60 2.70
C VAL A 297 -20.74 -13.48 3.11
N GLY A 298 -21.13 -14.46 2.31
CA GLY A 298 -22.25 -15.34 2.63
C GLY A 298 -23.60 -14.65 2.73
N LEU A 299 -23.95 -13.84 1.72
CA LEU A 299 -25.24 -13.15 1.68
C LEU A 299 -26.43 -14.11 1.84
N ARG A 300 -27.39 -13.73 2.69
CA ARG A 300 -28.70 -14.40 2.80
C ARG A 300 -29.78 -13.41 2.41
N ASP A 301 -30.55 -13.75 1.38
CA ASP A 301 -31.58 -12.87 0.80
C ASP A 301 -31.05 -11.46 0.45
N GLY A 302 -29.79 -11.39 0.01
CA GLY A 302 -29.11 -10.14 -0.35
C GLY A 302 -28.69 -9.25 0.83
N LYS A 303 -28.80 -9.76 2.07
CA LYS A 303 -28.35 -9.09 3.29
C LYS A 303 -26.98 -9.60 3.74
N PRO A 304 -26.13 -8.73 4.31
CA PRO A 304 -24.90 -9.15 4.98
C PRO A 304 -25.20 -9.94 6.27
N PRO A 305 -24.24 -10.75 6.77
CA PRO A 305 -24.42 -11.53 8.00
C PRO A 305 -24.76 -10.70 9.25
N ASP A 306 -25.75 -11.15 10.03
CA ASP A 306 -26.24 -10.45 11.22
C ASP A 306 -25.16 -10.24 12.31
N VAL A 307 -24.18 -11.14 12.37
CA VAL A 307 -23.06 -11.09 13.33
C VAL A 307 -22.29 -9.76 13.25
N ILE A 308 -22.21 -9.14 12.07
CA ILE A 308 -21.54 -7.83 11.88
C ILE A 308 -22.19 -6.77 12.77
N PHE A 309 -23.52 -6.77 12.88
CA PHE A 309 -24.29 -5.77 13.62
C PHE A 309 -24.30 -6.00 15.14
N THR A 310 -23.72 -7.10 15.61
CA THR A 310 -23.48 -7.34 17.04
C THR A 310 -22.21 -6.66 17.56
N LEU A 311 -21.36 -6.17 16.65
CA LEU A 311 -20.06 -5.56 16.97
C LEU A 311 -20.22 -4.05 17.21
N GLU A 312 -20.89 -3.68 18.29
CA GLU A 312 -21.20 -2.27 18.64
C GLU A 312 -19.96 -1.35 18.75
N GLY A 313 -18.78 -1.96 18.94
CA GLY A 313 -17.48 -1.29 19.00
C GLY A 313 -16.92 -0.80 17.66
N LEU A 314 -17.50 -1.22 16.52
CA LEU A 314 -17.00 -0.88 15.19
C LEU A 314 -17.05 0.62 14.93
N GLU A 315 -15.93 1.16 14.47
CA GLU A 315 -15.74 2.53 14.01
C GLU A 315 -15.70 2.61 12.48
N GLU A 316 -15.28 1.52 11.83
CA GLU A 316 -15.02 1.47 10.39
C GLU A 316 -15.52 0.15 9.80
N LEU A 317 -16.43 0.23 8.83
CA LEU A 317 -17.01 -0.93 8.15
C LEU A 317 -17.00 -0.73 6.63
N ASP A 318 -16.29 -1.63 5.93
CA ASP A 318 -16.24 -1.65 4.48
C ASP A 318 -17.00 -2.84 3.91
N LEU A 319 -18.16 -2.58 3.29
CA LEU A 319 -18.99 -3.56 2.60
C LEU A 319 -19.05 -3.29 1.08
N SER A 320 -18.12 -2.53 0.53
CA SER A 320 -18.09 -2.20 -0.91
C SER A 320 -18.04 -3.44 -1.79
N LEU A 321 -18.72 -3.46 -2.93
CA LEU A 321 -18.60 -4.54 -3.92
C LEU A 321 -18.85 -5.94 -3.33
N THR A 322 -19.69 -6.06 -2.30
CA THR A 322 -20.03 -7.35 -1.67
C THR A 322 -21.27 -7.99 -2.32
N GLY A 323 -22.02 -7.20 -3.11
CA GLY A 323 -23.25 -7.64 -3.78
C GLY A 323 -24.50 -7.52 -2.90
N ILE A 324 -24.40 -6.82 -1.76
CA ILE A 324 -25.55 -6.57 -0.89
C ILE A 324 -26.64 -5.80 -1.65
N THR A 325 -27.88 -6.24 -1.52
CA THR A 325 -29.06 -5.56 -2.09
C THR A 325 -29.90 -4.91 -0.99
N VAL A 326 -29.76 -5.35 0.26
CA VAL A 326 -30.53 -4.83 1.39
C VAL A 326 -29.61 -4.62 2.59
N LEU A 327 -29.64 -3.42 3.17
CA LEU A 327 -29.05 -3.13 4.46
C LEU A 327 -30.12 -3.28 5.56
N PRO A 328 -29.87 -4.04 6.64
CA PRO A 328 -30.84 -4.22 7.71
C PRO A 328 -30.92 -3.00 8.64
N GLU A 329 -32.07 -2.81 9.28
CA GLU A 329 -32.27 -1.77 10.32
C GLU A 329 -31.37 -2.00 11.56
N ALA A 330 -30.87 -3.22 11.76
CA ALA A 330 -29.87 -3.56 12.77
C ALA A 330 -28.57 -2.75 12.62
N LEU A 331 -28.32 -2.12 11.47
CA LEU A 331 -27.22 -1.17 11.28
C LEU A 331 -27.19 -0.07 12.35
N ALA A 332 -28.36 0.34 12.88
CA ALA A 332 -28.47 1.31 13.97
C ALA A 332 -27.76 0.87 15.28
N TRP A 333 -27.49 -0.42 15.47
CA TRP A 333 -26.78 -0.93 16.65
C TRP A 333 -25.29 -0.62 16.63
N LEU A 334 -24.72 -0.26 15.47
CA LEU A 334 -23.33 0.17 15.35
C LEU A 334 -23.14 1.61 15.83
N SER A 335 -23.31 1.81 17.13
CA SER A 335 -23.35 3.11 17.81
C SER A 335 -22.03 3.90 17.77
N ARG A 336 -20.91 3.26 17.41
CA ARG A 336 -19.59 3.88 17.27
C ARG A 336 -19.14 4.08 15.83
N LEU A 337 -19.95 3.67 14.85
CA LEU A 337 -19.57 3.68 13.45
C LEU A 337 -19.36 5.11 12.93
N LYS A 338 -18.15 5.38 12.42
CA LYS A 338 -17.76 6.66 11.82
C LYS A 338 -17.69 6.59 10.30
N PHE A 339 -17.19 5.47 9.78
CA PHE A 339 -16.94 5.29 8.35
C PHE A 339 -17.72 4.07 7.83
N LEU A 340 -18.56 4.29 6.82
CA LEU A 340 -19.32 3.24 6.17
C LEU A 340 -19.14 3.31 4.64
N TRP A 341 -18.56 2.26 4.08
CA TRP A 341 -18.31 2.14 2.66
C TRP A 341 -19.23 1.08 2.04
N LEU A 342 -20.01 1.50 1.05
CA LEU A 342 -21.07 0.71 0.40
C LEU A 342 -20.94 0.75 -1.12
N GLN A 343 -19.79 1.16 -1.65
CA GLN A 343 -19.61 1.46 -3.05
C GLN A 343 -19.88 0.25 -3.94
N GLY A 344 -20.47 0.48 -5.11
CA GLY A 344 -20.67 -0.54 -6.13
C GLY A 344 -21.62 -1.67 -5.74
N ASN A 345 -22.47 -1.47 -4.72
CA ASN A 345 -23.48 -2.44 -4.35
C ASN A 345 -24.84 -2.13 -5.01
N PRO A 346 -25.59 -3.16 -5.46
CA PRO A 346 -26.92 -3.01 -6.04
C PRO A 346 -28.01 -2.82 -4.95
N LEU A 347 -27.81 -1.83 -4.08
CA LEU A 347 -28.73 -1.56 -2.98
C LEU A 347 -30.12 -1.14 -3.49
N ALA A 348 -31.17 -1.77 -2.95
CA ALA A 348 -32.55 -1.51 -3.31
C ALA A 348 -33.12 -0.27 -2.61
N ASN A 349 -32.69 -0.01 -1.37
CA ASN A 349 -33.07 1.18 -0.61
C ASN A 349 -31.98 1.56 0.42
N ILE A 350 -32.09 2.79 0.94
CA ILE A 350 -31.34 3.26 2.11
C ILE A 350 -32.22 3.05 3.37
N PRO A 351 -31.79 2.27 4.37
CA PRO A 351 -32.61 1.96 5.55
C PRO A 351 -32.88 3.19 6.42
N ALA A 352 -33.99 3.18 7.15
CA ALA A 352 -34.40 4.32 7.99
C ALA A 352 -33.40 4.55 9.13
N ALA A 353 -32.85 3.47 9.69
CA ALA A 353 -31.77 3.46 10.67
C ALA A 353 -30.64 4.44 10.31
N LEU A 354 -30.18 4.41 9.05
CA LEU A 354 -29.03 5.23 8.63
C LEU A 354 -29.30 6.72 8.79
N ARG A 355 -30.54 7.17 8.59
CA ARG A 355 -30.95 8.58 8.76
C ARG A 355 -30.89 9.06 10.21
N SER A 356 -30.83 8.13 11.17
CA SER A 356 -30.74 8.44 12.60
C SER A 356 -29.31 8.39 13.17
N MET A 357 -28.34 7.92 12.38
CA MET A 357 -26.94 7.74 12.80
C MET A 357 -26.15 9.05 12.74
N SER A 358 -26.54 10.05 13.53
CA SER A 358 -25.93 11.40 13.50
C SER A 358 -24.44 11.47 13.87
N HIS A 359 -23.87 10.38 14.40
CA HIS A 359 -22.46 10.25 14.76
C HIS A 359 -21.55 9.86 13.59
N ILE A 360 -22.12 9.42 12.47
CA ILE A 360 -21.35 8.94 11.32
C ILE A 360 -20.64 10.10 10.60
N GLU A 361 -19.37 9.94 10.30
CA GLU A 361 -18.52 10.98 9.71
C GLU A 361 -18.57 10.93 8.18
N GLU A 362 -18.51 9.74 7.57
CA GLU A 362 -18.53 9.56 6.12
C GLU A 362 -19.31 8.30 5.71
N ILE A 363 -20.15 8.46 4.68
CA ILE A 363 -20.87 7.38 4.01
C ILE A 363 -20.54 7.46 2.53
N ASP A 364 -20.04 6.37 1.95
CA ASP A 364 -19.77 6.30 0.51
C ASP A 364 -20.74 5.34 -0.19
N LEU A 365 -21.62 5.92 -1.00
CA LEU A 365 -22.65 5.30 -1.84
C LEU A 365 -22.28 5.39 -3.34
N THR A 366 -21.03 5.66 -3.67
CA THR A 366 -20.56 5.73 -5.06
C THR A 366 -20.89 4.43 -5.83
N ASP A 367 -21.37 4.56 -7.06
CA ASP A 367 -21.80 3.45 -7.92
C ASP A 367 -22.90 2.56 -7.31
N THR A 368 -23.75 3.12 -6.45
CA THR A 368 -25.00 2.48 -6.03
C THR A 368 -26.17 3.00 -6.90
N PRO A 369 -27.33 2.31 -6.93
CA PRO A 369 -28.50 2.75 -7.70
C PRO A 369 -29.09 4.12 -7.32
N PHE A 370 -28.59 4.74 -6.25
CA PHE A 370 -29.08 6.03 -5.73
C PHE A 370 -28.40 7.27 -6.34
N GLY A 371 -27.74 7.13 -7.50
CA GLY A 371 -27.05 8.23 -8.19
C GLY A 371 -27.87 9.53 -8.23
N ARG A 372 -27.44 10.55 -7.48
CA ARG A 372 -28.11 11.86 -7.27
C ARG A 372 -29.66 11.77 -7.22
N THR A 373 -30.19 10.88 -6.39
CA THR A 373 -31.64 10.74 -6.16
C THR A 373 -32.12 11.54 -4.95
N ASP A 374 -33.43 11.79 -4.89
CA ASP A 374 -34.12 12.38 -3.72
C ASP A 374 -33.80 11.63 -2.41
N GLU A 375 -33.49 10.33 -2.48
CA GLU A 375 -33.15 9.53 -1.29
C GLU A 375 -31.81 9.95 -0.65
N VAL A 376 -30.81 10.26 -1.49
CA VAL A 376 -29.48 10.74 -1.05
C VAL A 376 -29.58 12.17 -0.54
N GLU A 377 -30.38 13.02 -1.19
CA GLU A 377 -30.66 14.36 -0.69
C GLU A 377 -31.34 14.31 0.68
N ALA A 378 -32.38 13.49 0.82
CA ALA A 378 -33.06 13.27 2.10
C ALA A 378 -32.11 12.70 3.17
N LEU A 379 -31.14 11.86 2.80
CA LEU A 379 -30.14 11.34 3.73
C LEU A 379 -29.18 12.46 4.18
N THR A 380 -28.71 13.26 3.22
CA THR A 380 -27.81 14.40 3.47
C THR A 380 -28.50 15.46 4.35
N LEU A 381 -29.80 15.71 4.14
CA LEU A 381 -30.62 16.58 4.98
C LEU A 381 -30.78 16.04 6.40
N ALA A 382 -30.96 14.73 6.56
CA ALA A 382 -31.06 14.09 7.87
C ALA A 382 -29.72 14.09 8.63
N LEU A 383 -28.60 14.09 7.91
CA LEU A 383 -27.25 13.98 8.45
C LEU A 383 -26.35 15.17 8.04
N PRO A 384 -26.61 16.39 8.54
CA PRO A 384 -25.95 17.61 8.04
C PRO A 384 -24.45 17.72 8.36
N ARG A 385 -23.90 16.86 9.23
CA ARG A 385 -22.47 16.81 9.58
C ARG A 385 -21.73 15.65 8.94
N THR A 386 -22.45 14.78 8.23
CA THR A 386 -21.89 13.60 7.58
C THR A 386 -21.50 13.93 6.15
N ARG A 387 -20.30 13.49 5.76
CA ARG A 387 -19.90 13.53 4.36
C ARG A 387 -20.54 12.36 3.62
N VAL A 388 -21.61 12.62 2.87
CA VAL A 388 -22.23 11.62 1.98
C VAL A 388 -21.61 11.75 0.59
N VAL A 389 -20.86 10.73 0.18
CA VAL A 389 -20.28 10.64 -1.16
C VAL A 389 -21.18 9.74 -2.00
N CYS A 390 -21.72 10.27 -3.09
CA CYS A 390 -22.53 9.48 -4.03
C CYS A 390 -22.26 9.99 -5.45
N VAL A 391 -21.35 9.31 -6.13
CA VAL A 391 -21.05 9.57 -7.54
C VAL A 391 -21.50 8.36 -8.35
N ASP A 392 -22.24 8.56 -9.43
CA ASP A 392 -22.59 7.50 -10.39
C ASP A 392 -21.55 7.54 -11.52
N TRP A 393 -20.46 6.80 -11.33
CA TRP A 393 -19.47 6.65 -12.40
C TRP A 393 -20.04 5.84 -13.54
N ALA A 394 -20.99 4.93 -13.32
CA ALA A 394 -21.62 4.18 -14.40
C ALA A 394 -22.33 5.09 -15.41
N ALA A 395 -23.09 6.07 -14.92
CA ALA A 395 -23.65 7.11 -15.77
C ALA A 395 -22.57 8.02 -16.36
N THR A 396 -21.55 8.39 -15.59
CA THR A 396 -20.45 9.26 -16.06
C THR A 396 -19.65 8.60 -17.20
N TYR A 397 -19.36 7.31 -17.09
CA TYR A 397 -18.69 6.49 -18.09
C TYR A 397 -19.61 6.24 -19.30
N ARG A 398 -20.90 5.94 -19.12
CA ARG A 398 -21.86 5.82 -20.23
C ARG A 398 -21.98 7.13 -21.03
N SER A 399 -22.09 8.26 -20.36
CA SER A 399 -22.08 9.59 -20.99
C SER A 399 -20.74 9.85 -21.71
N MET A 400 -19.61 9.46 -21.10
CA MET A 400 -18.31 9.58 -21.75
C MET A 400 -18.22 8.72 -23.02
N LEU A 401 -18.82 7.52 -23.01
CA LEU A 401 -18.85 6.66 -24.19
C LEU A 401 -19.64 7.28 -25.33
N GLU A 402 -20.80 7.86 -25.03
CA GLU A 402 -21.59 8.62 -26.01
C GLU A 402 -20.78 9.82 -26.58
N ASP A 403 -20.12 10.58 -25.72
CA ASP A 403 -19.26 11.71 -26.12
C ASP A 403 -18.09 11.23 -27.02
N ILE A 404 -17.49 10.08 -26.72
CA ILE A 404 -16.43 9.47 -27.55
C ILE A 404 -16.97 9.02 -28.91
N TYR A 405 -18.17 8.44 -28.98
CA TYR A 405 -18.78 8.07 -30.26
C TYR A 405 -19.01 9.30 -31.14
N ILE A 406 -19.54 10.37 -30.57
CA ILE A 406 -19.75 11.64 -31.29
C ILE A 406 -18.41 12.22 -31.76
N LEU A 407 -17.39 12.22 -30.89
CA LEU A 407 -16.05 12.69 -31.23
C LEU A 407 -15.48 11.92 -32.43
N ARG A 408 -15.63 10.60 -32.47
CA ARG A 408 -15.17 9.75 -33.58
C ARG A 408 -15.86 10.11 -34.88
N ASP A 409 -17.17 10.27 -34.86
CA ASP A 409 -17.95 10.59 -36.06
C ASP A 409 -17.62 11.99 -36.60
N ASP A 410 -17.44 12.97 -35.72
CA ASP A 410 -17.19 14.37 -36.11
C ASP A 410 -15.74 14.63 -36.56
N THR A 411 -14.77 13.90 -36.02
CA THR A 411 -13.34 14.16 -36.25
C THR A 411 -12.65 13.10 -37.11
N GLY A 412 -13.25 11.91 -37.24
CA GLY A 412 -12.66 10.75 -37.88
C GLY A 412 -11.51 10.12 -37.09
N LEU A 413 -11.27 10.56 -35.85
CA LEU A 413 -10.24 9.98 -34.99
C LEU A 413 -10.63 8.55 -34.60
N ASP A 414 -9.68 7.63 -34.69
CA ASP A 414 -9.87 6.29 -34.15
C ASP A 414 -9.53 6.21 -32.65
N ASP A 415 -9.85 5.06 -32.04
CA ASP A 415 -9.62 4.85 -30.61
C ASP A 415 -8.12 4.96 -30.26
N VAL A 416 -7.22 4.59 -31.17
CA VAL A 416 -5.77 4.63 -30.95
C VAL A 416 -5.27 6.08 -30.96
N GLU A 417 -5.82 6.93 -31.82
CA GLU A 417 -5.51 8.35 -31.89
C GLU A 417 -6.03 9.12 -30.68
N ILE A 418 -7.27 8.85 -30.25
CA ILE A 418 -7.83 9.38 -28.99
C ILE A 418 -6.93 8.98 -27.82
N ALA A 419 -6.42 7.73 -27.81
CA ALA A 419 -5.54 7.26 -26.77
C ALA A 419 -4.18 7.94 -26.73
N LYS A 420 -3.57 8.10 -27.90
CA LYS A 420 -2.31 8.83 -28.03
C LYS A 420 -2.46 10.26 -27.55
N TRP A 421 -3.62 10.90 -27.77
CA TRP A 421 -3.91 12.24 -27.27
C TRP A 421 -3.94 12.27 -25.73
N VAL A 422 -4.75 11.41 -25.10
CA VAL A 422 -4.92 11.36 -23.64
C VAL A 422 -3.60 11.04 -22.92
N ILE A 423 -2.77 10.15 -23.49
CA ILE A 423 -1.41 9.85 -22.99
C ILE A 423 -0.45 11.03 -23.17
N ALA A 424 -0.46 11.67 -24.33
CA ALA A 424 0.40 12.83 -24.60
C ALA A 424 0.08 13.98 -23.66
N ARG A 425 -1.21 14.19 -23.37
CA ARG A 425 -1.70 15.20 -22.44
C ARG A 425 -1.20 14.98 -21.01
N GLU A 426 -1.25 13.75 -20.52
CA GLU A 426 -0.75 13.37 -19.19
C GLU A 426 0.77 13.55 -19.08
N ARG A 427 1.51 13.26 -20.16
CA ARG A 427 2.98 13.35 -20.19
C ARG A 427 3.51 14.76 -20.45
N GLY A 428 2.65 15.75 -20.62
CA GLY A 428 3.05 17.10 -21.05
C GLY A 428 3.72 17.14 -22.43
N GLY A 429 3.40 16.17 -23.29
CA GLY A 429 3.94 16.03 -24.63
C GLY A 429 3.16 16.83 -25.68
N ARG A 430 3.59 16.74 -26.94
CA ARG A 430 2.87 17.36 -28.06
C ARG A 430 1.58 16.60 -28.35
N LEU A 431 0.45 17.29 -28.31
CA LEU A 431 -0.87 16.71 -28.56
C LEU A 431 -1.05 16.38 -30.06
N PRO A 432 -1.42 15.13 -30.42
CA PRO A 432 -1.80 14.76 -31.78
C PRO A 432 -2.97 15.62 -32.28
N ALA A 433 -3.04 15.90 -33.58
CA ALA A 433 -4.13 16.65 -34.23
C ALA A 433 -4.42 18.09 -33.70
N ALA A 434 -3.55 18.65 -32.84
CA ALA A 434 -3.70 20.02 -32.34
C ALA A 434 -3.78 21.03 -33.49
N GLY A 435 -4.93 21.72 -33.61
CA GLY A 435 -5.26 22.67 -34.68
C GLY A 435 -6.29 22.18 -35.72
N ARG A 436 -6.72 20.92 -35.67
CA ARG A 436 -7.81 20.35 -36.50
C ARG A 436 -9.12 20.12 -35.73
N LEU A 437 -9.06 20.13 -34.40
CA LEU A 437 -10.17 19.86 -33.51
C LEU A 437 -10.94 21.14 -33.21
N ARG A 438 -12.27 21.06 -33.10
CA ARG A 438 -13.07 22.19 -32.60
C ARG A 438 -12.92 22.27 -31.08
N PRO A 439 -13.18 23.43 -30.45
CA PRO A 439 -13.10 23.57 -29.00
C PRO A 439 -13.94 22.54 -28.22
N VAL A 440 -15.10 22.15 -28.75
CA VAL A 440 -15.96 21.12 -28.15
C VAL A 440 -15.32 19.71 -28.19
N ASP A 441 -14.56 19.41 -29.24
CA ASP A 441 -13.86 18.12 -29.40
C ASP A 441 -12.68 18.03 -28.43
N GLU A 442 -11.96 19.15 -28.24
CA GLU A 442 -10.90 19.25 -27.22
C GLU A 442 -11.47 19.15 -25.80
N GLU A 443 -12.64 19.72 -25.53
CA GLU A 443 -13.31 19.61 -24.22
C GLU A 443 -13.67 18.17 -23.87
N VAL A 444 -14.18 17.38 -24.83
CA VAL A 444 -14.44 15.94 -24.65
C VAL A 444 -13.15 15.19 -24.31
N LEU A 445 -12.06 15.48 -25.03
CA LEU A 445 -10.75 14.85 -24.79
C LEU A 445 -10.14 15.22 -23.43
N GLU A 446 -10.28 16.47 -22.98
CA GLU A 446 -9.87 16.91 -21.64
C GLU A 446 -10.73 16.26 -20.55
N ARG A 447 -12.06 16.13 -20.76
CA ARG A 447 -12.95 15.42 -19.82
C ARG A 447 -12.57 13.94 -19.73
N LEU A 448 -12.22 13.29 -20.85
CA LEU A 448 -11.73 11.92 -20.90
C LEU A 448 -10.40 11.76 -20.15
N HIS A 449 -9.44 12.67 -20.37
CA HIS A 449 -8.18 12.71 -19.61
C HIS A 449 -8.43 12.85 -18.11
N ALA A 450 -9.32 13.76 -17.70
CA ALA A 450 -9.67 13.95 -16.30
C ALA A 450 -10.33 12.70 -15.69
N LEU A 451 -11.24 12.06 -16.41
CA LEU A 451 -11.88 10.82 -15.97
C LEU A 451 -10.86 9.69 -15.75
N VAL A 452 -9.92 9.53 -16.68
CA VAL A 452 -8.93 8.45 -16.70
C VAL A 452 -7.79 8.67 -15.70
N PHE A 453 -7.28 9.91 -15.56
CA PHE A 453 -6.05 10.18 -14.78
C PHE A 453 -6.24 11.05 -13.55
N VAL A 454 -7.29 11.87 -13.49
CA VAL A 454 -7.52 12.83 -12.38
C VAL A 454 -8.58 12.32 -11.40
N GLN A 455 -9.62 11.65 -11.88
CA GLN A 455 -10.78 11.23 -11.08
C GLN A 455 -10.76 9.73 -10.71
N ALA A 456 -10.15 8.87 -11.53
CA ALA A 456 -9.86 7.47 -11.21
C ALA A 456 -8.87 7.15 -10.05
N PRO A 457 -8.01 8.06 -9.51
CA PRO A 457 -6.96 7.70 -8.53
C PRO A 457 -7.45 7.16 -7.17
N ARG A 458 -8.76 7.13 -6.89
CA ARG A 458 -9.31 6.57 -5.65
C ARG A 458 -9.67 5.08 -5.74
N ARG A 459 -9.53 4.45 -6.91
CA ARG A 459 -9.56 2.98 -7.05
C ARG A 459 -8.20 2.48 -7.53
N ARG A 460 -7.95 1.19 -7.30
CA ARG A 460 -6.68 0.43 -7.40
C ARG A 460 -5.88 0.51 -8.72
N VAL A 461 -6.16 1.44 -9.63
CA VAL A 461 -5.32 1.73 -10.79
C VAL A 461 -4.48 2.96 -10.47
N THR A 462 -3.22 2.74 -10.06
CA THR A 462 -2.27 3.85 -9.96
C THR A 462 -2.18 4.57 -11.31
N THR A 463 -1.93 5.89 -11.35
CA THR A 463 -1.70 6.64 -12.59
C THR A 463 -0.71 5.92 -13.53
N ARG A 464 0.27 5.22 -12.96
CA ARG A 464 1.26 4.39 -13.66
C ARG A 464 0.65 3.12 -14.30
N GLY A 465 -0.34 2.50 -13.67
CA GLY A 465 -1.09 1.37 -14.18
C GLY A 465 -2.07 1.74 -15.30
N ALA A 466 -2.78 2.87 -15.16
CA ALA A 466 -3.65 3.38 -16.22
C ALA A 466 -2.85 3.73 -17.49
N VAL A 467 -1.72 4.43 -17.31
CA VAL A 467 -0.78 4.71 -18.40
C VAL A 467 -0.21 3.40 -18.99
N GLY A 468 0.09 2.39 -18.17
CA GLY A 468 0.61 1.09 -18.63
C GLY A 468 -0.37 0.30 -19.48
N VAL A 469 -1.63 0.18 -19.05
CA VAL A 469 -2.70 -0.48 -19.82
C VAL A 469 -2.89 0.24 -21.15
N LEU A 470 -3.02 1.57 -21.13
CA LEU A 470 -3.20 2.36 -22.35
C LEU A 470 -2.01 2.25 -23.32
N ILE A 471 -0.78 2.16 -22.82
CA ILE A 471 0.41 1.94 -23.66
C ILE A 471 0.41 0.55 -24.29
N GLU A 472 0.06 -0.49 -23.53
CA GLU A 472 -0.01 -1.85 -24.07
C GLU A 472 -1.10 -1.98 -25.14
N LEU A 473 -2.22 -1.29 -24.97
CA LEU A 473 -3.32 -1.28 -25.94
C LEU A 473 -2.94 -0.52 -27.21
N VAL A 474 -2.35 0.67 -27.08
CA VAL A 474 -1.82 1.46 -28.21
C VAL A 474 -0.70 0.73 -28.95
N ALA A 475 0.08 -0.11 -28.26
CA ALA A 475 1.15 -0.88 -28.89
C ALA A 475 0.65 -2.13 -29.64
N LYS A 476 -0.56 -2.60 -29.35
CA LYS A 476 -1.09 -3.86 -29.90
C LYS A 476 -2.29 -3.67 -30.85
N ASP A 477 -2.93 -2.50 -30.91
CA ASP A 477 -4.17 -2.25 -31.67
C ASP A 477 -5.30 -3.25 -31.33
N GLN A 478 -5.46 -3.65 -30.06
CA GLN A 478 -6.27 -4.82 -29.69
C GLN A 478 -7.66 -4.54 -29.08
N LEU A 479 -7.95 -3.36 -28.51
CA LEU A 479 -9.21 -3.09 -27.80
C LEU A 479 -9.66 -1.62 -27.98
N GLY A 480 -10.98 -1.40 -28.05
CA GLY A 480 -11.59 -0.07 -28.20
C GLY A 480 -11.74 0.68 -26.86
N TRP A 481 -11.89 2.02 -26.89
CA TRP A 481 -12.13 2.82 -25.66
C TRP A 481 -13.37 2.38 -24.89
N HIS A 482 -14.35 1.84 -25.61
CA HIS A 482 -15.54 1.23 -25.04
C HIS A 482 -15.22 0.11 -24.05
N GLU A 483 -14.39 -0.85 -24.46
CA GLU A 483 -13.99 -1.99 -23.63
C GLU A 483 -13.09 -1.57 -22.46
N VAL A 484 -12.29 -0.51 -22.59
CA VAL A 484 -11.49 0.04 -21.49
C VAL A 484 -12.39 0.66 -20.42
N LEU A 485 -13.41 1.41 -20.83
CA LEU A 485 -14.37 2.02 -19.89
C LEU A 485 -15.32 0.96 -19.32
N GLU A 486 -15.72 -0.05 -20.08
CA GLU A 486 -16.46 -1.21 -19.58
C GLU A 486 -15.65 -2.04 -18.58
N GLN A 487 -14.35 -2.28 -18.81
CA GLN A 487 -13.48 -2.94 -17.82
C GLN A 487 -13.33 -2.11 -16.52
N LEU A 488 -13.42 -0.79 -16.62
CA LEU A 488 -13.46 0.11 -15.46
C LEU A 488 -14.82 0.06 -14.74
N LEU A 489 -15.91 -0.20 -15.46
CA LEU A 489 -17.28 -0.38 -14.94
C LEU A 489 -17.49 -1.75 -14.27
N ASP A 490 -16.98 -2.81 -14.88
CA ASP A 490 -17.17 -4.21 -14.45
C ASP A 490 -16.17 -4.68 -13.39
N GLY A 491 -15.33 -3.78 -12.87
CA GLY A 491 -14.53 -4.05 -11.67
C GLY A 491 -13.73 -5.34 -11.73
N ALA A 492 -12.86 -5.51 -12.75
CA ALA A 492 -11.84 -6.55 -12.77
C ALA A 492 -12.35 -8.01 -12.58
N GLN A 493 -13.20 -8.51 -13.46
CA GLN A 493 -13.24 -9.97 -13.65
C GLN A 493 -11.90 -10.46 -14.21
N ALA A 494 -11.19 -11.22 -13.36
CA ALA A 494 -10.08 -12.10 -13.66
C ALA A 494 -8.71 -11.47 -14.00
N SER A 495 -7.93 -11.19 -12.95
CA SER A 495 -6.49 -11.39 -13.04
C SER A 495 -6.17 -12.89 -13.15
N GLY A 496 -6.17 -13.42 -14.38
CA GLY A 496 -5.31 -14.54 -14.76
C GLY A 496 -5.93 -15.95 -14.88
N GLY A 497 -6.29 -16.32 -16.12
CA GLY A 497 -5.82 -17.56 -16.77
C GLY A 497 -6.70 -18.82 -16.71
N THR A 498 -7.10 -19.38 -17.86
CA THR A 498 -6.36 -20.42 -18.62
C THR A 498 -7.20 -21.12 -19.71
N LYS A 499 -6.62 -21.19 -20.93
CA LYS A 499 -6.66 -22.20 -22.01
C LYS A 499 -7.88 -23.13 -22.26
N SER A 500 -8.26 -23.14 -23.56
CA SER A 500 -8.50 -24.30 -24.46
C SER A 500 -9.92 -24.87 -24.61
N ARG A 501 -10.46 -24.84 -25.85
CA ARG A 501 -10.54 -26.02 -26.75
C ARG A 501 -11.17 -25.75 -28.14
N ARG A 502 -10.45 -26.20 -29.18
CA ARG A 502 -10.84 -27.00 -30.39
C ARG A 502 -11.94 -26.44 -31.34
N SER A 503 -11.89 -26.55 -32.67
CA SER A 503 -11.28 -27.53 -33.59
C SER A 503 -11.44 -27.10 -35.06
N GLY A 504 -10.57 -27.60 -35.96
CA GLY A 504 -10.86 -27.93 -37.36
C GLY A 504 -10.26 -26.96 -38.39
N ASP A 505 -9.15 -27.30 -39.06
CA ASP A 505 -9.09 -27.99 -40.39
C ASP A 505 -9.42 -26.99 -41.52
N THR A 506 -8.63 -26.71 -42.55
CA THR A 506 -7.78 -27.47 -43.49
C THR A 506 -6.79 -26.46 -44.11
N GLY A 507 -5.54 -26.77 -44.46
CA GLY A 507 -5.21 -27.35 -45.76
C GLY A 507 -4.96 -26.30 -46.85
N ARG A 508 -3.69 -26.24 -47.31
CA ARG A 508 -3.09 -25.45 -48.41
C ARG A 508 -2.70 -24.00 -48.15
#